data_AF-A0A661QFB6-F1
#
_entry.id   AF-A0A661QFB6-F1
#
_cell.length_a   1.000
_cell.length_b   1.000
_cell.length_c   1.000
_cell.angle_alpha   90.00
_cell.angle_beta   90.00
_cell.angle_gamma   90.00
#
_symmetry.space_group_name_H-M   'P 1'
#
loop_
_entity.id
_entity.type
_entity.pdbx_description
1 polymer ?
#
loop_
_entity_poly.entity_id
_entity_poly.type
_entity_poly.pdbx_seq_one_letter_code
_entity_poly.pdbx_strand_id
1 'polypeptide(L)'
;MKFRTKLLILLLTITLVPLSLSFLSQRTSMLHFGKRLASDTHTQLNSSATTLLHTLVDDFARILNRDKAMGLLTLQIQAQAVECRLSSPPPEHPEPIFFSADYASPQNQPKDLITTQKHRRPAKDGTLTPIPVSYSQQVIFLAERKKPAEVADELKQISSMPEVYRS
;
A
#
# COMPACT_ATOMS: atom_id res chain seq x y z
N MET A 1 -64.05 54.11 -27.41
CA MET A 1 -63.76 52.66 -27.48
C MET A 1 -65.01 51.87 -27.14
N LYS A 2 -65.41 50.90 -27.99
CA LYS A 2 -66.67 50.15 -27.84
C LYS A 2 -66.64 49.31 -26.54
N PHE A 3 -67.77 49.22 -25.84
CA PHE A 3 -67.92 48.50 -24.56
C PHE A 3 -67.35 47.07 -24.59
N ARG A 4 -67.50 46.39 -25.73
CA ARG A 4 -66.90 45.07 -26.01
C ARG A 4 -65.38 45.02 -25.79
N THR A 5 -64.64 46.06 -26.17
CA THR A 5 -63.17 46.07 -26.06
C THR A 5 -62.71 46.19 -24.61
N LYS A 6 -63.44 46.96 -23.78
CA LYS A 6 -63.15 47.09 -22.35
C LYS A 6 -63.42 45.78 -21.60
N LEU A 7 -64.52 45.09 -21.93
CA LEU A 7 -64.86 43.80 -21.33
C LEU A 7 -63.84 42.70 -21.68
N LEU A 8 -63.36 42.70 -22.93
CA LEU A 8 -62.33 41.76 -23.39
C LEU A 8 -60.99 41.99 -22.67
N ILE A 9 -60.56 43.25 -22.51
CA ILE A 9 -59.33 43.58 -21.77
C ILE A 9 -59.46 43.14 -20.30
N LEU A 10 -60.61 43.37 -19.66
CA LEU A 10 -60.85 42.99 -18.27
C LEU A 10 -60.71 41.46 -18.05
N LEU A 11 -61.40 40.66 -18.88
CA LEU A 11 -61.33 39.19 -18.84
C LEU A 11 -59.93 38.68 -19.13
N LEU A 12 -59.23 39.29 -20.09
CA LEU A 12 -57.83 38.97 -20.40
C LEU A 12 -56.92 39.23 -19.19
N THR A 13 -57.05 40.39 -18.53
CA THR A 13 -56.22 40.70 -17.36
C THR A 13 -56.47 39.76 -16.18
N ILE A 14 -57.72 39.41 -15.90
CA ILE A 14 -58.07 38.50 -14.79
C ILE A 14 -57.48 37.09 -14.99
N THR A 15 -57.32 36.65 -16.23
CA THR A 15 -56.79 35.31 -16.54
C THR A 15 -55.27 35.30 -16.72
N LEU A 16 -54.73 36.33 -17.39
CA LEU A 16 -53.32 36.37 -17.77
C LEU A 16 -52.41 36.75 -16.59
N VAL A 17 -52.84 37.68 -15.74
CA VAL A 17 -52.05 38.15 -14.59
C VAL A 17 -51.70 37.03 -13.61
N PRO A 18 -52.67 36.24 -13.08
CA PRO A 18 -52.33 35.16 -12.14
C PRO A 18 -51.49 34.05 -12.79
N LEU A 19 -51.68 33.80 -14.08
CA LEU A 19 -50.90 32.79 -14.81
C LEU A 19 -49.43 33.21 -14.97
N SER A 20 -49.17 34.48 -15.33
CA SER A 20 -47.81 35.04 -15.37
C SER A 20 -47.16 35.08 -13.99
N LEU A 21 -47.90 35.45 -12.94
CA LEU A 21 -47.37 35.45 -11.56
C LEU A 21 -46.97 34.05 -11.12
N SER A 22 -47.82 33.06 -11.37
CA SER A 22 -47.56 31.66 -11.03
C SER A 22 -46.32 31.13 -11.75
N PHE A 23 -46.17 31.46 -13.05
CA PHE A 23 -45.00 31.07 -13.83
C PHE A 23 -43.69 31.71 -13.30
N LEU A 24 -43.70 33.00 -12.95
CA LEU A 24 -42.54 33.64 -12.32
C LEU A 24 -42.20 33.03 -10.96
N SER A 25 -43.21 32.78 -10.13
CA SER A 25 -43.04 32.17 -8.80
C SER A 25 -42.44 30.77 -8.91
N GLN A 26 -42.92 29.97 -9.86
CA GLN A 26 -42.42 28.60 -10.09
C GLN A 26 -40.98 28.61 -10.60
N ARG A 27 -40.65 29.51 -11.53
CA ARG A 27 -39.29 29.64 -12.07
C ARG A 27 -38.28 30.13 -11.02
N THR A 28 -38.65 31.11 -10.21
CA THR A 28 -37.80 31.64 -9.14
C THR A 28 -37.58 30.61 -8.03
N SER A 29 -38.64 29.89 -7.64
CA SER A 29 -38.55 28.78 -6.68
C SER A 29 -37.62 27.69 -7.20
N MET A 30 -37.76 27.27 -8.46
CA MET A 30 -36.93 26.22 -9.04
C MET A 30 -35.45 26.62 -9.12
N LEU A 31 -35.15 27.88 -9.47
CA LEU A 31 -33.78 28.39 -9.44
C LEU A 31 -33.21 28.47 -8.02
N HIS A 32 -34.02 28.86 -7.03
CA HIS A 32 -33.62 28.92 -5.63
C HIS A 32 -33.33 27.52 -5.08
N PHE A 33 -34.23 26.56 -5.30
CA PHE A 33 -34.05 25.17 -4.89
C PHE A 33 -32.87 24.52 -5.61
N GLY A 34 -32.69 24.75 -6.91
CA GLY A 34 -31.54 24.21 -7.65
C GLY A 34 -30.21 24.70 -7.11
N LYS A 35 -30.10 26.01 -6.82
CA LYS A 35 -28.88 26.59 -6.21
C LYS A 35 -28.63 26.06 -4.80
N ARG A 36 -29.69 25.96 -3.99
CA ARG A 36 -29.57 25.47 -2.61
C ARG A 36 -29.21 23.99 -2.57
N LEU A 37 -29.85 23.16 -3.39
CA LEU A 37 -29.53 21.74 -3.53
C LEU A 37 -28.10 21.54 -4.02
N ALA A 38 -27.65 22.30 -5.02
CA ALA A 38 -26.27 22.23 -5.51
C ALA A 38 -25.26 22.62 -4.43
N SER A 39 -25.53 23.69 -3.68
CA SER A 39 -24.67 24.13 -2.56
C SER A 39 -24.61 23.08 -1.46
N ASP A 40 -25.76 22.59 -0.99
CA ASP A 40 -25.86 21.61 0.09
C ASP A 40 -25.16 20.30 -0.33
N THR A 41 -25.38 19.85 -1.56
CA THR A 41 -24.72 18.67 -2.12
C THR A 41 -23.20 18.85 -2.21
N HIS A 42 -22.74 20.02 -2.66
CA HIS A 42 -21.31 20.32 -2.74
C HIS A 42 -20.66 20.32 -1.35
N THR A 43 -21.31 20.93 -0.36
CA THR A 43 -20.81 20.93 1.03
C THR A 43 -20.77 19.52 1.62
N GLN A 44 -21.81 18.71 1.39
CA GLN A 44 -21.88 17.34 1.90
C GLN A 44 -20.82 16.45 1.25
N LEU A 45 -20.64 16.55 -0.06
CA LEU A 45 -19.61 15.82 -0.79
C LEU A 45 -18.21 16.20 -0.31
N ASN A 46 -17.94 17.49 -0.14
CA ASN A 46 -16.63 17.96 0.32
C ASN A 46 -16.35 17.51 1.76
N SER A 47 -17.33 17.59 2.65
CA SER A 47 -17.21 17.10 4.04
C SER A 47 -16.99 15.58 4.07
N SER A 48 -17.71 14.83 3.24
CA SER A 48 -17.57 13.38 3.14
C SER A 48 -16.20 12.99 2.60
N ALA A 49 -15.73 13.66 1.55
CA ALA A 49 -14.40 13.44 0.99
C ALA A 49 -13.29 13.75 2.00
N THR A 50 -13.42 14.85 2.74
CA THR A 50 -12.46 15.23 3.78
C THR A 50 -12.44 14.20 4.91
N THR A 51 -13.61 13.75 5.36
CA THR A 51 -13.72 12.70 6.39
C THR A 51 -13.08 11.40 5.93
N LEU A 52 -13.37 10.98 4.70
CA LEU A 52 -12.81 9.76 4.10
C LEU A 52 -11.29 9.84 3.97
N LEU A 53 -10.74 10.99 3.55
CA LEU A 53 -9.30 11.19 3.50
C LEU A 53 -8.66 11.08 4.89
N HIS A 54 -9.26 11.67 5.92
CA HIS A 54 -8.77 11.53 7.29
C HIS A 54 -8.80 10.07 7.77
N THR A 55 -9.93 9.37 7.57
CA THR A 55 -10.03 7.95 7.91
C THR A 55 -8.97 7.12 7.19
N LEU A 56 -8.76 7.35 5.90
CA LEU A 56 -7.72 6.64 5.14
C LEU A 56 -6.31 6.92 5.70
N VAL A 57 -5.99 8.18 5.99
CA VAL A 57 -4.69 8.57 6.54
C VAL A 57 -4.48 7.91 7.90
N ASP A 58 -5.48 7.92 8.77
CA ASP A 58 -5.42 7.31 10.10
C ASP A 58 -5.26 5.78 10.00
N ASP A 59 -5.99 5.13 9.09
CA ASP A 59 -5.87 3.70 8.83
C ASP A 59 -4.47 3.34 8.32
N PHE A 60 -3.93 4.10 7.35
CA PHE A 60 -2.58 3.88 6.85
C PHE A 60 -1.52 4.13 7.92
N ALA A 61 -1.67 5.17 8.75
CA ALA A 61 -0.77 5.42 9.87
C ALA A 61 -0.78 4.26 10.87
N ARG A 62 -1.96 3.69 11.14
CA ARG A 62 -2.11 2.52 12.00
C ARG A 62 -1.45 1.27 11.40
N ILE A 63 -1.67 1.00 10.12
CA ILE A 63 -1.04 -0.11 9.40
C ILE A 63 0.48 0.05 9.42
N LEU A 64 0.99 1.23 9.09
CA LEU A 64 2.43 1.51 9.07
C LEU A 64 3.06 1.32 10.46
N ASN A 65 2.40 1.78 11.52
CA ASN A 65 2.88 1.59 12.89
C ASN A 65 2.89 0.12 13.29
N ARG A 66 1.86 -0.65 12.92
CA ARG A 66 1.82 -2.10 13.15
C ARG A 66 2.94 -2.80 12.40
N ASP A 67 3.11 -2.50 11.12
CA ASP A 67 4.11 -3.15 10.26
C ASP A 67 5.53 -2.79 10.74
N LYS A 68 5.76 -1.56 11.20
CA LYS A 68 7.00 -1.15 11.88
C LYS A 68 7.23 -1.96 13.16
N ALA A 69 6.22 -2.10 14.02
CA ALA A 69 6.36 -2.86 15.25
C ALA A 69 6.65 -4.34 14.98
N MET A 70 5.99 -4.94 13.99
CA MET A 70 6.27 -6.30 13.53
C MET A 70 7.69 -6.43 13.00
N GLY A 71 8.15 -5.50 12.15
CA GLY A 71 9.51 -5.50 11.63
C GLY A 71 10.56 -5.40 12.74
N LEU A 72 10.36 -4.52 13.73
CA LEU A 72 11.25 -4.38 14.87
C LEU A 72 11.28 -5.65 15.74
N LEU A 73 10.12 -6.27 15.99
CA LEU A 73 10.05 -7.53 16.73
C LEU A 73 10.81 -8.65 16.00
N THR A 74 10.60 -8.80 14.69
CA THR A 74 11.32 -9.79 13.88
C THR A 74 12.82 -9.57 13.91
N LEU A 75 13.27 -8.31 13.79
CA LEU A 75 14.69 -7.98 13.91
C LEU A 75 15.26 -8.31 15.30
N GLN A 76 14.49 -8.04 16.36
CA GLN A 76 14.91 -8.36 17.73
C GLN A 76 15.03 -9.88 17.94
N ILE A 77 14.07 -10.67 17.44
CA ILE A 77 14.12 -12.13 17.48
C ILE A 77 15.33 -12.65 16.71
N GLN A 78 15.58 -12.12 15.51
CA GLN A 78 16.73 -12.51 14.71
C GLN A 78 18.05 -12.16 15.40
N ALA A 79 18.18 -10.95 15.96
CA ALA A 79 19.36 -10.51 16.70
C ALA A 79 19.63 -11.43 17.90
N GLN A 80 18.59 -11.71 18.71
CA GLN A 80 18.71 -12.62 19.84
C GLN A 80 19.12 -14.04 19.41
N ALA A 81 18.54 -14.56 18.33
CA ALA A 81 18.91 -15.87 17.80
C ALA A 81 20.37 -15.91 17.36
N VAL A 82 20.86 -14.87 16.67
CA VAL A 82 22.27 -14.75 16.29
C VAL A 82 23.18 -14.68 17.52
N GLU A 83 22.85 -13.87 18.52
CA GLU A 83 23.60 -13.76 19.78
C GLU A 83 23.69 -15.11 20.50
N CYS A 84 22.58 -15.84 20.62
CA CYS A 84 22.55 -17.17 21.21
C CYS A 84 23.43 -18.17 20.45
N ARG A 85 23.39 -18.15 19.11
CA ARG A 85 24.18 -19.08 18.28
C ARG A 85 25.66 -18.76 18.33
N LEU A 86 26.05 -17.49 18.25
CA LEU A 86 27.45 -17.06 18.36
C LEU A 86 28.06 -17.31 19.75
N SER A 87 27.23 -17.30 20.79
CA SER A 87 27.65 -17.61 22.17
C SER A 87 27.73 -19.12 22.46
N SER A 88 27.18 -19.95 21.57
CA SER A 88 27.14 -21.41 21.70
C SER A 88 28.28 -22.06 20.90
N PRO A 89 28.76 -23.25 21.27
CA PRO A 89 29.68 -23.99 20.43
C PRO A 89 29.04 -24.27 19.04
N PRO A 90 29.86 -24.38 17.97
CA PRO A 90 29.36 -24.77 16.66
C PRO A 90 28.58 -26.10 16.74
N PRO A 91 27.51 -26.27 15.95
CA PRO A 91 26.78 -27.53 15.88
C PRO A 91 27.69 -28.67 15.43
N GLU A 92 27.46 -29.89 15.92
CA GLU A 92 28.24 -31.08 15.54
C GLU A 92 28.18 -31.36 14.02
N HIS A 93 27.07 -30.97 13.39
CA HIS A 93 26.86 -31.05 11.95
C HIS A 93 26.45 -29.67 11.40
N PRO A 94 27.43 -28.82 11.04
CA PRO A 94 27.14 -27.52 10.44
C PRO A 94 26.45 -27.67 9.08
N GLU A 95 25.48 -26.80 8.82
CA GLU A 95 24.85 -26.71 7.50
C GLU A 95 25.84 -26.10 6.47
N PRO A 96 25.70 -26.42 5.17
CA PRO A 96 26.55 -25.84 4.14
C PRO A 96 26.40 -24.31 4.09
N ILE A 97 27.53 -23.61 4.03
CA ILE A 97 27.58 -22.15 3.97
C ILE A 97 27.63 -21.73 2.49
N PHE A 98 26.73 -20.84 2.09
CA PHE A 98 26.70 -20.26 0.75
C PHE A 98 26.87 -18.74 0.79
N PHE A 99 27.76 -18.23 -0.05
CA PHE A 99 27.95 -16.81 -0.27
C PHE A 99 27.17 -16.35 -1.49
N SER A 100 27.02 -15.03 -1.64
CA SER A 100 26.31 -14.43 -2.77
C SER A 100 26.86 -14.85 -4.14
N ALA A 101 28.17 -15.07 -4.24
CA ALA A 101 28.83 -15.52 -5.47
C ALA A 101 28.50 -16.99 -5.83
N ASP A 102 28.22 -17.84 -4.84
CA ASP A 102 27.95 -19.26 -5.07
C ASP A 102 26.63 -19.50 -5.79
N TYR A 103 25.65 -18.61 -5.62
CA TYR A 103 24.36 -18.65 -6.32
C TYR A 103 24.48 -18.37 -7.82
N ALA A 104 25.59 -17.79 -8.27
CA ALA A 104 25.89 -17.58 -9.68
C ALA A 104 26.76 -18.70 -10.29
N SER A 105 27.32 -19.59 -9.46
CA SER A 105 28.24 -20.65 -9.89
C SER A 105 27.51 -22.00 -10.00
N PRO A 106 27.41 -22.61 -11.19
CA PRO A 106 26.73 -23.89 -11.37
C PRO A 106 27.26 -25.05 -10.52
N GLN A 107 28.51 -24.96 -10.05
CA GLN A 107 29.18 -26.01 -9.29
C GLN A 107 28.95 -25.87 -7.77
N ASN A 108 28.78 -24.64 -7.28
CA ASN A 108 28.71 -24.34 -5.84
C ASN A 108 27.33 -23.86 -5.39
N GLN A 109 26.37 -23.78 -6.30
CA GLN A 109 25.02 -23.31 -5.99
C GLN A 109 24.26 -24.27 -5.04
N PRO A 110 23.31 -23.75 -4.24
CA PRO A 110 22.37 -24.59 -3.50
C PRO A 110 21.62 -25.55 -4.43
N LYS A 111 21.32 -26.75 -3.95
CA LYS A 111 20.62 -27.78 -4.73
C LYS A 111 19.13 -27.46 -4.95
N ASP A 112 18.56 -26.60 -4.10
CA ASP A 112 17.13 -26.28 -4.06
C ASP A 112 16.81 -24.91 -4.69
N LEU A 113 17.62 -24.44 -5.64
CA LEU A 113 17.32 -23.20 -6.35
C LEU A 113 16.05 -23.33 -7.19
N ILE A 114 15.08 -22.47 -6.90
CA ILE A 114 13.82 -22.38 -7.63
C ILE A 114 13.69 -20.98 -8.21
N THR A 115 13.47 -20.89 -9.51
CA THR A 115 13.15 -19.62 -10.19
C THR A 115 11.64 -19.46 -10.22
N THR A 116 11.15 -18.39 -9.59
CA THR A 116 9.71 -18.10 -9.52
C THR A 116 9.41 -16.71 -10.05
N GLN A 117 8.20 -16.51 -10.57
CA GLN A 117 7.76 -15.18 -11.01
C GLN A 117 7.54 -14.19 -9.85
N LYS A 118 7.56 -14.67 -8.60
CA LYS A 118 7.40 -13.85 -7.38
C LYS A 118 8.66 -13.05 -7.05
N HIS A 119 9.83 -13.63 -7.29
CA HIS A 119 11.12 -13.00 -6.96
C HIS A 119 11.74 -12.47 -8.24
N ARG A 120 11.67 -11.15 -8.42
CA ARG A 120 12.21 -10.47 -9.60
C ARG A 120 13.15 -9.36 -9.19
N ARG A 121 14.22 -9.18 -9.97
CA ARG A 121 15.16 -8.08 -9.81
C ARG A 121 15.06 -7.16 -11.03
N PRO A 122 15.02 -5.83 -10.83
CA PRO A 122 15.12 -4.89 -11.93
C PRO A 122 16.52 -4.99 -12.55
N ALA A 123 16.56 -5.20 -13.86
CA ALA A 123 17.76 -5.09 -14.67
C ALA A 123 18.08 -3.61 -14.96
N LYS A 124 19.25 -3.35 -15.54
CA LYS A 124 19.73 -1.97 -15.84
C LYS A 124 18.81 -1.20 -16.79
N ASP A 125 18.00 -1.90 -17.58
CA ASP A 125 17.01 -1.36 -18.52
C ASP A 125 15.61 -1.21 -17.89
N GLY A 126 15.46 -1.50 -16.60
CA GLY A 126 14.17 -1.47 -15.88
C GLY A 126 13.31 -2.72 -16.07
N THR A 127 13.75 -3.71 -16.87
CA THR A 127 13.01 -4.97 -17.03
C THR A 127 13.13 -5.83 -15.77
N LEU A 128 12.05 -6.49 -15.37
CA LEU A 128 12.03 -7.36 -14.21
C LEU A 128 12.41 -8.79 -14.59
N THR A 129 13.61 -9.22 -14.22
CA THR A 129 14.08 -10.58 -14.49
C THR A 129 13.89 -11.46 -13.25
N PRO A 130 13.31 -12.68 -13.38
CA PRO A 130 13.22 -13.63 -12.28
C PRO A 130 14.61 -14.00 -11.75
N ILE A 131 14.74 -14.08 -10.43
CA ILE A 131 15.98 -14.52 -9.77
C ILE A 131 15.79 -15.91 -9.13
N PRO A 132 16.80 -16.80 -9.20
CA PRO A 132 16.76 -18.06 -8.48
C PRO A 132 16.89 -17.80 -6.98
N VAL A 133 16.03 -18.46 -6.18
CA VAL A 133 16.04 -18.36 -4.72
C VAL A 133 16.06 -19.76 -4.10
N SER A 134 16.73 -19.91 -2.97
CA SER A 134 16.67 -21.09 -2.12
C SER A 134 15.85 -20.72 -0.88
N TYR A 135 14.96 -21.62 -0.45
CA TYR A 135 14.20 -21.45 0.80
C TYR A 135 14.81 -22.25 1.95
N SER A 136 15.68 -23.21 1.64
CA SER A 136 16.34 -24.00 2.66
C SER A 136 17.66 -23.39 3.13
N GLN A 137 18.36 -22.64 2.27
CA GLN A 137 19.71 -22.12 2.54
C GLN A 137 19.70 -20.59 2.65
N GLN A 138 20.46 -20.07 3.61
CA GLN A 138 20.69 -18.63 3.76
C GLN A 138 21.91 -18.17 2.94
N VAL A 139 21.86 -16.92 2.47
CA VAL A 139 23.02 -16.24 1.87
C VAL A 139 23.75 -15.47 2.96
N ILE A 140 25.06 -15.70 3.10
CA ILE A 140 25.89 -14.93 4.01
C ILE A 140 26.67 -13.84 3.26
N PHE A 141 26.65 -12.63 3.81
CA PHE A 141 27.46 -11.51 3.36
C PHE A 141 28.55 -11.22 4.39
N LEU A 142 29.80 -11.22 3.94
CA LEU A 142 30.93 -10.81 4.76
C LEU A 142 31.16 -9.32 4.62
N ALA A 143 31.62 -8.68 5.70
CA ALA A 143 32.09 -7.30 5.64
C ALA A 143 33.29 -7.19 4.67
N GLU A 144 33.43 -6.05 3.99
CA GLU A 144 34.35 -5.81 2.85
C GLU A 144 35.84 -6.17 3.09
N ARG A 145 36.25 -6.41 4.34
CA ARG A 145 37.64 -6.70 4.71
C ARG A 145 37.85 -8.06 5.40
N LYS A 146 36.79 -8.84 5.62
CA LYS A 146 36.86 -10.13 6.32
C LYS A 146 36.96 -11.27 5.32
N LYS A 147 37.94 -12.15 5.52
CA LYS A 147 38.04 -13.39 4.73
C LYS A 147 37.21 -14.50 5.40
N PRO A 148 36.61 -15.43 4.63
CA PRO A 148 35.84 -16.54 5.20
C PRO A 148 36.62 -17.38 6.23
N ALA A 149 37.92 -17.58 5.99
CA ALA A 149 38.79 -18.35 6.88
C ALA A 149 38.99 -17.70 8.27
N GLU A 150 38.88 -16.36 8.36
CA GLU A 150 39.07 -15.62 9.62
C GLU A 150 37.84 -15.68 10.53
N VAL A 151 36.69 -16.10 9.99
CA VAL A 151 35.42 -16.21 10.70
C VAL A 151 34.80 -17.60 10.55
N ALA A 152 35.63 -18.60 10.28
CA ALA A 152 35.16 -19.94 9.91
C ALA A 152 34.33 -20.60 11.03
N ASP A 153 34.63 -20.30 12.29
CA ASP A 153 33.91 -20.88 13.41
C ASP A 153 32.60 -20.15 13.69
N GLU A 154 32.58 -18.82 13.57
CA GLU A 154 31.35 -18.02 13.62
C GLU A 154 30.38 -18.38 12.49
N LEU A 155 30.91 -18.63 11.29
CA LEU A 155 30.11 -19.09 10.15
C LEU A 155 29.45 -20.44 10.40
N LYS A 156 30.16 -21.37 11.08
CA LYS A 156 29.56 -22.65 11.49
C LYS A 156 28.54 -22.46 12.61
N GLN A 157 28.78 -21.57 13.57
CA GLN A 157 27.83 -21.29 14.65
C GLN A 157 26.48 -20.80 14.12
N ILE A 158 26.50 -19.94 13.10
CA ILE A 158 25.28 -19.39 12.49
C ILE A 158 24.73 -20.23 11.33
N SER A 159 25.35 -21.37 11.00
CA SER A 159 24.95 -22.16 9.82
C SER A 159 23.51 -22.63 9.90
N SER A 160 23.02 -22.97 11.10
CA SER A 160 21.65 -23.45 11.35
C SER A 160 20.62 -22.33 11.58
N MET A 161 20.97 -21.07 11.31
CA MET A 161 20.01 -19.96 11.34
C MET A 161 18.77 -20.16 10.46
N PRO A 162 18.80 -20.90 9.32
CA PRO A 162 17.60 -21.19 8.53
C PRO A 162 16.45 -21.82 9.34
N GLU A 163 16.74 -22.57 10.42
CA GLU A 163 15.72 -23.12 11.32
C GLU A 163 14.85 -22.03 11.95
N VAL A 164 15.46 -20.89 12.32
CA VAL A 164 14.79 -19.76 12.96
C VAL A 164 13.79 -19.08 12.02
N TYR A 165 14.02 -19.16 10.71
CA TYR A 165 13.14 -18.56 9.71
C TYR A 165 12.02 -19.50 9.23
N ARG A 166 12.08 -20.79 9.58
CA ARG A 166 11.08 -21.80 9.20
C ARG A 166 9.99 -22.00 10.26
N SER A 167 10.24 -21.61 11.51
CA SER A 167 9.27 -21.64 12.61
C SER A 167 8.24 -20.52 12.50
#